data_AF-A0A159ZAW6-F1
#
_entry.id   AF-A0A159ZAW6-F1
#
_cell.length_a   1.000
_cell.length_b   1.000
_cell.length_c   1.000
_cell.angle_alpha   90.00
_cell.angle_beta   90.00
_cell.angle_gamma   90.00
#
_symmetry.space_group_name_H-M   'P 1'
#
loop_
_entity.id
_entity.type
_entity.pdbx_description
1 polymer ?
#
loop_
_entity_poly.entity_id
_entity_poly.type
_entity_poly.pdbx_seq_one_letter_code
_entity_poly.pdbx_strand_id
1 'polypeptide(L)'
;MTDTPRQPRPKSEARQRTDRLFVRLTPEEKAIFLGRADKAGLTAAAFLRAAALGDAGPRAQKRVPADAQALREVLGHLGKIGGNLNQIARYLHTGGSTEVVLGDIRDVLADHARIRDRLYEALGKVPDHARPSDPTQTPPPKRPPPQR
;
A
#
# COMPACT_ATOMS: atom_id res chain seq x y z
N MET A 1 36.62 4.04 26.44
CA MET A 1 35.85 4.24 25.19
C MET A 1 34.78 5.28 25.48
N THR A 2 35.08 6.56 25.23
CA THR A 2 34.13 7.66 25.42
C THR A 2 33.28 7.80 24.16
N ASP A 3 32.02 7.38 24.24
CA ASP A 3 31.03 7.59 23.19
C ASP A 3 30.63 9.07 23.18
N THR A 4 31.05 9.79 22.14
CA THR A 4 30.74 11.22 21.99
C THR A 4 29.42 11.35 21.24
N PRO A 5 28.39 12.00 21.78
CA PRO A 5 27.10 12.11 21.11
C PRO A 5 27.27 12.95 19.83
N ARG A 6 26.84 12.36 18.70
CA ARG A 6 26.88 12.97 17.37
C ARG A 6 26.00 14.22 17.35
N GLN A 7 26.59 15.41 17.30
CA GLN A 7 25.83 16.66 17.19
C GLN A 7 24.98 16.68 15.90
N PRO A 8 23.72 17.14 15.96
CA PRO A 8 22.89 17.31 14.78
C PRO A 8 23.47 18.43 13.90
N ARG A 9 23.70 18.13 12.62
CA ARG A 9 24.18 19.14 11.65
C ARG A 9 23.15 20.27 11.56
N PRO A 10 23.54 21.54 11.66
CA PRO A 10 22.62 22.66 11.54
C PRO A 10 21.99 22.62 10.14
N LYS A 11 20.66 22.49 10.08
CA LYS A 11 19.91 22.66 8.84
C LYS A 11 20.06 24.13 8.46
N SER A 12 20.64 24.40 7.29
CA SER A 12 20.86 25.75 6.77
C SER A 12 19.61 26.62 6.93
N GLU A 13 19.71 27.62 7.82
CA GLU A 13 18.73 28.68 8.09
C GLU A 13 18.53 29.60 6.87
N ALA A 14 19.54 29.70 5.98
CA ALA A 14 19.55 30.59 4.81
C ALA A 14 18.56 30.23 3.68
N ARG A 15 17.71 29.21 3.87
CA ARG A 15 16.76 28.74 2.85
C ARG A 15 15.33 28.56 3.39
N GLN A 16 14.96 29.36 4.38
CA GLN A 16 13.57 29.47 4.79
C GLN A 16 12.83 30.40 3.83
N ARG A 17 11.76 29.91 3.20
CA ARG A 17 10.87 30.75 2.37
C ARG A 17 10.03 31.59 3.32
N THR A 18 10.32 32.88 3.38
CA THR A 18 9.71 33.83 4.34
C THR A 18 8.43 34.47 3.78
N ASP A 19 8.36 34.68 2.48
CA ASP A 19 7.25 35.38 1.84
C ASP A 19 6.11 34.43 1.44
N ARG A 20 4.88 34.93 1.52
CA ARG A 20 3.65 34.20 1.20
C ARG A 20 2.88 34.92 0.10
N LEU A 21 2.31 34.13 -0.81
CA LEU A 21 1.42 34.61 -1.86
C LEU A 21 0.00 34.16 -1.53
N PHE A 22 -0.93 35.10 -1.42
CA PHE A 22 -2.34 34.85 -1.16
C PHE A 22 -3.14 35.10 -2.44
N VAL A 23 -3.98 34.14 -2.82
CA VAL A 23 -4.90 34.26 -3.96
C VAL A 23 -6.31 33.98 -3.46
N ARG A 24 -7.27 34.82 -3.85
CA ARG A 24 -8.70 34.55 -3.61
C ARG A 24 -9.19 33.58 -4.68
N LEU A 25 -9.84 32.51 -4.25
CA LEU A 25 -10.41 31.48 -5.11
C LEU A 25 -11.85 31.21 -4.66
N THR A 26 -12.72 30.94 -5.63
CA THR A 26 -14.01 30.30 -5.40
C THR A 26 -13.82 28.86 -4.90
N PRO A 27 -14.84 28.26 -4.26
CA PRO A 27 -14.81 26.84 -3.88
C PRO A 27 -14.49 25.91 -5.06
N GLU A 28 -15.07 26.18 -6.23
CA GLU A 28 -14.90 25.41 -7.46
C GLU A 28 -13.45 25.49 -7.97
N GLU A 29 -12.87 26.69 -8.04
CA GLU A 29 -11.48 26.88 -8.45
C GLU A 29 -10.50 26.20 -7.49
N LYS A 30 -10.78 26.27 -6.18
CA LYS A 30 -9.98 25.58 -5.17
C LYS A 30 -10.06 24.07 -5.35
N ALA A 31 -11.23 23.50 -5.62
CA ALA A 31 -11.39 22.07 -5.86
C ALA A 31 -10.64 21.60 -7.12
N ILE A 32 -10.74 22.35 -8.22
CA ILE A 32 -10.00 22.07 -9.46
C ILE A 32 -8.49 22.11 -9.20
N PHE A 33 -8.01 23.13 -8.49
CA PHE A 33 -6.60 23.26 -8.15
C PHE A 33 -6.10 22.10 -7.29
N LEU A 34 -6.82 21.73 -6.23
CA LEU A 34 -6.46 20.60 -5.37
C LEU A 34 -6.46 19.28 -6.13
N GLY A 35 -7.46 19.06 -7.00
CA GLY A 35 -7.53 17.86 -7.85
C GLY A 35 -6.36 17.76 -8.83
N ARG A 36 -5.88 18.88 -9.38
CA ARG A 36 -4.67 18.90 -10.22
C ARG A 36 -3.41 18.59 -9.42
N ALA A 37 -3.29 19.17 -8.22
CA ALA A 37 -2.18 18.87 -7.31
C ALA A 37 -2.15 17.39 -6.89
N ASP A 38 -3.32 16.80 -6.61
CA ASP A 38 -3.49 15.38 -6.32
C ASP A 38 -3.03 14.49 -7.47
N LYS A 39 -3.49 14.77 -8.70
CA LYS A 39 -3.08 14.03 -9.90
C LYS A 39 -1.57 14.12 -10.16
N ALA A 40 -0.96 15.26 -9.82
CA ALA A 40 0.49 15.45 -9.91
C ALA A 40 1.27 14.78 -8.76
N GLY A 41 0.59 14.22 -7.76
CA GLY A 41 1.21 13.64 -6.58
C GLY A 41 1.96 14.66 -5.72
N LEU A 42 1.57 15.94 -5.79
CA LEU A 42 2.25 17.05 -5.13
C LEU A 42 1.33 17.69 -4.08
N THR A 43 1.91 18.21 -3.00
CA THR A 43 1.17 19.11 -2.11
C THR A 43 0.76 20.38 -2.86
N ALA A 44 -0.32 21.02 -2.44
CA ALA A 44 -0.82 22.29 -3.01
C ALA A 44 0.30 23.32 -3.23
N ALA A 45 1.15 23.56 -2.22
CA ALA A 45 2.24 24.52 -2.31
C ALA A 45 3.41 24.07 -3.21
N ALA A 46 3.63 22.76 -3.36
CA ALA A 46 4.63 22.24 -4.30
C ALA A 46 4.11 22.32 -5.75
N PHE A 47 2.84 21.99 -5.96
CA PHE A 47 2.17 22.11 -7.25
C PHE A 47 2.11 23.57 -7.72
N LEU A 48 1.71 24.51 -6.84
CA LEU A 48 1.68 25.94 -7.18
C LEU A 48 3.06 26.45 -7.59
N ARG A 49 4.12 26.04 -6.89
CA ARG A 49 5.50 26.44 -7.25
C ARG A 49 5.96 25.82 -8.56
N ALA A 50 5.67 24.55 -8.80
CA ALA A 50 5.95 23.90 -10.08
C ALA A 50 5.25 24.64 -11.23
N ALA A 51 3.97 24.97 -11.05
CA ALA A 51 3.18 25.67 -12.05
C ALA A 51 3.62 27.13 -12.27
N ALA A 52 4.00 27.86 -11.21
CA ALA A 52 4.35 29.28 -11.29
C ALA A 52 5.82 29.56 -11.61
N LEU A 53 6.73 28.69 -11.16
CA LEU A 53 8.19 28.90 -11.22
C LEU A 53 8.91 27.85 -12.08
N GLY A 54 8.18 26.88 -12.65
CA GLY A 54 8.76 25.80 -13.45
C GLY A 54 9.43 24.68 -12.63
N ASP A 55 9.58 24.84 -11.32
CA ASP A 55 10.17 23.83 -10.43
C ASP A 55 9.41 23.70 -9.09
N ALA A 56 9.11 22.45 -8.73
CA ALA A 56 8.50 22.09 -7.44
C ALA A 56 9.49 22.23 -6.27
N GLY A 57 10.77 22.44 -6.53
CA GLY A 57 11.84 22.63 -5.57
C GLY A 57 12.36 21.33 -4.95
N PRO A 58 13.56 21.35 -4.34
CA PRO A 58 14.26 20.16 -3.86
C PRO A 58 13.56 19.46 -2.67
N ARG A 59 12.56 20.10 -2.06
CA ARG A 59 11.72 19.53 -0.99
C ARG A 59 10.26 19.50 -1.39
N ALA A 60 9.97 19.27 -2.68
CA ALA A 60 8.61 18.99 -3.12
C ALA A 60 8.08 17.80 -2.31
N GLN A 61 7.24 18.08 -1.32
CA GLN A 61 6.58 17.03 -0.58
C GLN A 61 5.60 16.35 -1.54
N LYS A 62 5.85 15.06 -1.77
CA LYS A 62 4.88 14.22 -2.44
C LYS A 62 3.63 14.17 -1.56
N ARG A 63 2.47 14.34 -2.17
CA ARG A 63 1.21 14.09 -1.48
C ARG A 63 1.12 12.59 -1.31
N VAL A 64 1.05 12.17 -0.05
CA VAL A 64 0.69 10.79 0.27
C VAL A 64 -0.72 10.58 -0.32
N PRO A 65 -0.95 9.57 -1.18
CA PRO A 65 -2.26 9.34 -1.79
C PRO A 65 -3.33 9.35 -0.71
N ALA A 66 -4.52 9.89 -1.01
CA ALA A 66 -5.65 9.90 -0.06
C ALA A 66 -5.92 8.49 0.51
N ASP A 67 -5.64 7.46 -0.29
CA ASP A 67 -5.85 6.06 0.05
C ASP A 67 -4.67 5.42 0.80
N ALA A 68 -3.66 6.17 1.21
CA ALA A 68 -2.51 5.60 1.92
C ALA A 68 -2.88 4.97 3.27
N GLN A 69 -3.99 5.38 3.88
CA GLN A 69 -4.53 4.72 5.05
C GLN A 69 -5.05 3.32 4.69
N ALA A 70 -5.90 3.22 3.67
CA ALA A 70 -6.38 1.93 3.16
C ALA A 70 -5.22 1.02 2.72
N LEU A 71 -4.20 1.59 2.05
CA LEU A 71 -3.02 0.84 1.62
C LEU A 71 -2.19 0.32 2.81
N ARG A 72 -2.05 1.08 3.89
CA ARG A 72 -1.37 0.64 5.13
C ARG A 72 -2.15 -0.47 5.83
N GLU A 73 -3.47 -0.39 5.86
CA GLU A 73 -4.33 -1.42 6.45
C GLU A 73 -4.21 -2.74 5.69
N VAL A 74 -4.22 -2.67 4.35
CA VAL A 74 -3.99 -3.82 3.47
C VAL A 74 -2.61 -4.45 3.71
N LEU A 75 -1.55 -3.62 3.77
CA LEU A 75 -0.19 -4.10 4.06
C LEU A 75 -0.09 -4.77 5.43
N GLY A 76 -0.74 -4.20 6.45
CA GLY A 76 -0.78 -4.77 7.80
C GLY A 76 -1.46 -6.13 7.85
N HIS A 77 -2.56 -6.29 7.12
CA HIS A 77 -3.28 -7.56 7.06
C HIS A 77 -2.52 -8.64 6.25
N LEU A 78 -1.88 -8.26 5.14
CA LEU A 78 -0.99 -9.16 4.39
C LEU A 78 0.17 -9.69 5.25
N GLY A 79 0.74 -8.84 6.11
CA GLY A 79 1.77 -9.25 7.06
C GLY A 79 1.29 -10.33 8.04
N LYS A 80 0.05 -10.23 8.54
CA LYS A 80 -0.56 -11.24 9.42
C LYS A 80 -0.75 -12.58 8.71
N ILE A 81 -1.29 -12.56 7.50
CA ILE A 81 -1.46 -13.77 6.68
C ILE A 81 -0.11 -14.45 6.41
N GLY A 82 0.89 -13.69 5.99
CA GLY A 82 2.23 -14.21 5.75
C GLY A 82 2.86 -14.82 7.00
N GLY A 83 2.66 -14.20 8.16
CA GLY A 83 3.08 -14.72 9.45
C GLY A 83 2.46 -16.08 9.78
N ASN A 84 1.13 -16.19 9.66
CA ASN A 84 0.40 -17.43 9.93
C ASN A 84 0.79 -18.54 8.94
N LEU A 85 0.89 -18.24 7.65
CA LEU A 85 1.36 -19.22 6.64
C LEU A 85 2.77 -19.71 6.94
N ASN A 86 3.67 -18.82 7.36
CA ASN A 86 5.03 -19.20 7.73
C ASN A 86 5.07 -20.05 9.02
N GLN A 87 4.16 -19.84 9.97
CA GLN A 87 4.02 -20.71 11.15
C GLN A 87 3.52 -22.11 10.77
N ILE A 88 2.48 -22.19 9.93
CA ILE A 88 1.94 -23.45 9.40
C ILE A 88 3.04 -24.22 8.65
N ALA A 89 3.77 -23.54 7.76
CA ALA A 89 4.84 -24.14 6.98
C ALA A 89 5.96 -24.69 7.87
N ARG A 90 6.38 -23.95 8.90
CA ARG A 90 7.39 -24.43 9.87
C ARG A 90 6.90 -25.65 10.63
N TYR A 91 5.67 -25.62 11.14
CA TYR A 91 5.09 -26.73 11.90
C TYR A 91 5.02 -28.02 11.08
N LEU A 92 4.53 -27.94 9.85
CA LEU A 92 4.49 -29.07 8.93
C LEU A 92 5.90 -29.56 8.54
N HIS A 93 6.84 -28.64 8.33
CA HIS A 93 8.23 -28.99 8.02
C HIS A 93 8.92 -29.74 9.18
N THR A 94 8.53 -29.48 10.43
CA THR A 94 9.02 -30.20 11.61
C THR A 94 8.32 -31.54 11.87
N GLY A 95 7.49 -32.03 10.94
CA GLY A 95 6.76 -33.30 11.07
C GLY A 95 5.42 -33.19 11.81
N GLY A 96 4.90 -31.98 12.00
CA GLY A 96 3.59 -31.74 12.59
C GLY A 96 2.43 -32.28 11.72
N SER A 97 1.32 -32.65 12.35
CA SER A 97 0.15 -33.19 11.63
C SER A 97 -0.68 -32.07 11.00
N THR A 98 -1.12 -32.29 9.76
CA THR A 98 -2.09 -31.43 9.06
C THR A 98 -3.41 -31.23 9.82
N GLU A 99 -3.82 -32.16 10.68
CA GLU A 99 -5.05 -32.01 11.47
C GLU A 99 -4.98 -30.85 12.47
N VAL A 100 -3.77 -30.53 12.98
CA VAL A 100 -3.56 -29.51 14.01
C VAL A 100 -3.63 -28.10 13.42
N VAL A 101 -3.11 -27.91 12.20
CA VAL A 101 -3.07 -26.60 11.50
C VAL A 101 -4.31 -26.32 10.65
N LEU A 102 -5.25 -27.25 10.57
CA LEU A 102 -6.47 -27.13 9.76
C LEU A 102 -7.36 -25.95 10.21
N GLY A 103 -7.36 -25.64 11.51
CA GLY A 103 -7.99 -24.44 12.06
C GLY A 103 -7.31 -23.16 11.58
N ASP A 104 -5.99 -23.08 11.73
CA ASP A 104 -5.18 -21.92 11.31
C ASP A 104 -5.31 -21.64 9.81
N ILE A 105 -5.40 -22.68 8.98
CA ILE A 105 -5.63 -22.55 7.54
C ILE A 105 -6.99 -21.92 7.24
N ARG A 106 -8.05 -22.33 7.95
CA ARG A 106 -9.39 -21.74 7.80
C ARG A 106 -9.40 -20.27 8.21
N ASP A 107 -8.72 -19.95 9.31
CA ASP A 107 -8.62 -18.57 9.79
C ASP A 107 -7.85 -17.68 8.81
N VAL A 108 -6.75 -18.18 8.24
CA VAL A 108 -6.00 -17.49 7.18
C VAL A 108 -6.86 -17.23 5.94
N LEU A 109 -7.64 -18.22 5.50
CA LEU A 109 -8.55 -18.07 4.36
C LEU A 109 -9.65 -17.04 4.63
N ALA A 110 -10.20 -17.02 5.84
CA ALA A 110 -11.19 -16.04 6.26
C ALA A 110 -10.61 -14.62 6.31
N ASP A 111 -9.40 -14.46 6.85
CA ASP A 111 -8.70 -13.17 6.86
C ASP A 111 -8.36 -12.69 5.46
N HIS A 112 -7.93 -13.60 4.58
CA HIS A 112 -7.70 -13.28 3.16
C HIS A 112 -8.98 -12.77 2.48
N ALA A 113 -10.12 -13.44 2.69
CA ALA A 113 -11.40 -13.00 2.14
C ALA A 113 -11.78 -11.59 2.63
N ARG A 114 -11.62 -11.31 3.94
CA ARG A 114 -11.89 -9.99 4.51
C ARG A 114 -11.04 -8.87 3.90
N ILE A 115 -9.75 -9.13 3.65
CA ILE A 115 -8.86 -8.16 3.00
C ILE A 115 -9.29 -7.90 1.56
N ARG A 116 -9.57 -8.98 0.83
CA ARG A 116 -10.03 -8.90 -0.56
C ARG A 116 -11.26 -8.02 -0.65
N ASP A 117 -12.24 -8.22 0.21
CA ASP A 117 -13.49 -7.46 0.17
C ASP A 117 -13.28 -5.98 0.51
N ARG A 118 -12.44 -5.66 1.51
CA ARG A 118 -12.03 -4.27 1.81
C ARG A 118 -11.27 -3.60 0.66
N LEU A 119 -10.43 -4.35 -0.06
CA LEU A 119 -9.74 -3.86 -1.25
C LEU A 119 -10.73 -3.53 -2.36
N TYR A 120 -11.71 -4.39 -2.60
CA TYR A 120 -12.76 -4.13 -3.58
C TYR A 120 -13.61 -2.91 -3.21
N GLU A 121 -13.97 -2.76 -1.93
CA GLU A 121 -14.66 -1.57 -1.42
C GLU A 121 -13.84 -0.29 -1.63
N ALA A 122 -12.57 -0.29 -1.22
CA ALA A 122 -11.68 0.87 -1.37
C ALA A 122 -11.42 1.23 -2.85
N LEU A 123 -11.43 0.23 -3.74
CA LEU A 123 -11.26 0.43 -5.18
C LEU A 123 -12.58 0.71 -5.93
N GLY A 124 -13.73 0.65 -5.25
CA GLY A 124 -15.05 0.79 -5.88
C GLY A 124 -15.36 -0.29 -6.92
N LYS A 125 -14.82 -1.50 -6.74
CA LYS A 125 -14.95 -2.63 -7.67
C LYS A 125 -15.76 -3.76 -7.04
N VAL A 126 -16.39 -4.59 -7.87
CA VAL A 126 -17.12 -5.79 -7.41
C VAL A 126 -16.12 -6.94 -7.21
N PRO A 127 -16.18 -7.67 -6.08
CA PRO A 127 -15.31 -8.81 -5.84
C PRO A 127 -15.43 -9.89 -6.90
N ASP A 128 -14.30 -10.25 -7.51
CA ASP A 128 -14.24 -11.41 -8.39
C ASP A 128 -14.11 -12.68 -7.54
N HIS A 129 -15.21 -13.42 -7.40
CA HIS A 129 -15.25 -14.68 -6.66
C HIS A 129 -14.86 -15.82 -7.60
N ALA A 130 -13.60 -16.25 -7.55
CA ALA A 130 -13.25 -17.58 -8.05
C ALA A 130 -14.08 -18.61 -7.27
N ARG A 131 -14.84 -19.46 -7.97
CA ARG A 131 -15.58 -20.57 -7.33
C ARG A 131 -14.60 -21.38 -6.50
N PRO A 132 -14.97 -21.82 -5.28
CA PRO A 132 -14.13 -22.73 -4.51
C PRO A 132 -13.77 -23.91 -5.40
N SER A 133 -12.47 -24.14 -5.60
CA SER A 133 -11.99 -25.34 -6.27
C SER A 133 -12.47 -26.53 -5.45
N ASP A 134 -13.42 -27.29 -6.02
CA ASP A 134 -13.96 -28.47 -5.38
C ASP A 134 -12.79 -29.45 -5.12
N PRO A 135 -12.48 -29.82 -3.86
CA PRO A 135 -11.33 -30.68 -3.56
C PRO A 135 -11.44 -32.08 -4.19
N THR A 136 -12.63 -32.44 -4.67
CA THR A 136 -12.91 -33.66 -5.46
C THR A 136 -12.60 -33.53 -6.96
N GLN A 137 -12.32 -32.34 -7.50
CA GLN A 137 -11.90 -32.19 -8.89
C GLN A 137 -10.43 -32.58 -9.05
N THR A 138 -10.22 -33.78 -9.62
CA THR A 138 -8.90 -34.20 -10.08
C THR A 138 -8.38 -33.19 -11.12
N PRO A 139 -7.15 -32.67 -10.97
CA PRO A 139 -6.61 -31.72 -11.93
C PRO A 139 -6.61 -32.34 -13.34
N PRO A 140 -6.93 -31.56 -14.39
CA PRO A 140 -6.94 -32.07 -15.76
C PRO A 140 -5.59 -32.71 -16.08
N PRO A 141 -5.56 -33.88 -16.75
CA PRO A 141 -4.31 -34.58 -17.02
C PRO A 141 -3.37 -33.66 -17.80
N LYS A 142 -2.10 -33.60 -17.35
CA LYS A 142 -1.06 -32.84 -18.05
C LYS A 142 -1.05 -33.27 -19.51
N ARG A 143 -1.17 -32.30 -20.44
CA ARG A 143 -1.07 -32.58 -21.87
C ARG A 143 0.25 -33.34 -22.11
N PRO A 144 0.22 -34.47 -22.84
CA PRO A 144 1.44 -35.19 -23.15
C PRO A 144 2.38 -34.28 -23.94
N PRO A 145 3.70 -34.42 -23.76
CA PRO A 145 4.67 -33.63 -24.52
C PRO A 145 4.43 -33.82 -26.01
N PRO A 146 4.65 -32.77 -26.84
CA PRO A 146 4.44 -32.87 -28.27
C PRO A 146 5.35 -33.98 -28.83
N GLN A 147 4.73 -34.93 -29.53
CA GLN A 147 5.48 -35.94 -30.26
C GLN A 147 6.25 -35.24 -31.38
N ARG A 148 7.57 -35.42 -31.37
CA ARG A 148 8.49 -34.95 -32.41
C ARG A 148 8.61 -35.98 -33.51
#